data_AF-A0A3D2ITF2-F1
#
_entry.id   AF-A0A3D2ITF2-F1
#
_cell.length_a   1.000
_cell.length_b   1.000
_cell.length_c   1.000
_cell.angle_alpha   90.00
_cell.angle_beta   90.00
_cell.angle_gamma   90.00
#
_symmetry.space_group_name_H-M   'P 1'
#
loop_
_entity.id
_entity.type
_entity.pdbx_description
1 polymer ?
#
loop_
_entity_poly.entity_id
_entity_poly.type
_entity_poly.pdbx_seq_one_letter_code
_entity_poly.pdbx_strand_id
1 'polypeptide(L)'
;MTNTTNTFGQKRIDNLNWSSGSKLPKSIQDKVQTKPKIPLFYLHNESIDNYEDDIYFVNNSDETLSFVAPYELMKRDLDCPEVVVAAEPSERDISLTYTDILPKQGVRIDRQHIIYDSDYLNQIIIYTMSRASKEMWGIWRLNVCEKGMFSSSYPLLWEEGTKPSHVVSAEKLNDPKDRPILPCVLPIRQQLYQQWAEHYDHASASLMRSITDMIYRYDFGIVGCYYNDTWDEYSSEAEQIANMLIKEGADSADEVLAMMTRVYDVSFGAGYTRIPMDVAERIYGLWLNYKSNANK
;
A
#
# COMPACT_ATOMS: atom_id res chain seq x y z
N MET A 1 -11.42 10.31 38.92
CA MET A 1 -10.39 9.67 38.06
C MET A 1 -11.04 8.47 37.40
N THR A 2 -11.61 8.67 36.22
CA THR A 2 -12.13 7.58 35.39
C THR A 2 -10.98 7.05 34.56
N ASN A 3 -10.47 5.88 34.93
CA ASN A 3 -9.63 5.05 34.06
C ASN A 3 -10.45 4.67 32.82
N THR A 4 -10.44 5.52 31.81
CA THR A 4 -10.81 5.15 30.46
C THR A 4 -9.50 4.95 29.72
N THR A 5 -8.97 3.73 29.74
CA THR A 5 -8.15 3.25 28.64
C THR A 5 -9.07 3.20 27.42
N ASN A 6 -9.30 4.37 26.82
CA ASN A 6 -9.99 4.49 25.54
C ASN A 6 -8.95 4.10 24.49
N THR A 7 -8.64 2.81 24.42
CA THR A 7 -7.67 2.29 23.47
C THR A 7 -8.25 2.49 22.08
N PHE A 8 -7.64 3.40 21.34
CA PHE A 8 -7.89 3.59 19.92
C PHE A 8 -7.46 2.31 19.18
N GLY A 9 -8.38 1.34 19.07
CA GLY A 9 -8.16 0.05 18.41
C GLY A 9 -9.02 -0.15 17.17
N GLN A 10 -9.09 -1.39 16.68
CA GLN A 10 -9.91 -1.71 15.52
C GLN A 10 -11.41 -1.65 15.84
N LYS A 11 -12.20 -1.02 14.97
CA LYS A 11 -13.66 -1.07 14.99
C LYS A 11 -14.20 -1.16 13.57
N ARG A 12 -15.23 -1.99 13.39
CA ARG A 12 -15.95 -2.15 12.12
C ARG A 12 -17.42 -1.80 12.28
N ILE A 13 -18.04 -1.30 11.22
CA ILE A 13 -19.48 -1.04 11.14
C ILE A 13 -19.99 -1.68 9.85
N ASP A 14 -20.97 -2.57 9.97
CA ASP A 14 -21.57 -3.24 8.83
C ASP A 14 -22.80 -2.48 8.31
N ASN A 15 -23.17 -2.75 7.05
CA ASN A 15 -24.39 -2.26 6.42
C ASN A 15 -24.48 -0.72 6.33
N LEU A 16 -23.34 -0.03 6.18
CA LEU A 16 -23.32 1.39 5.91
C LEU A 16 -23.83 1.65 4.49
N ASN A 17 -24.85 2.50 4.39
CA ASN A 17 -25.44 2.89 3.12
C ASN A 17 -25.07 4.32 2.79
N TRP A 18 -24.55 4.54 1.59
CA TRP A 18 -24.38 5.88 1.05
C TRP A 18 -25.75 6.54 0.91
N SER A 19 -25.97 7.61 1.66
CA SER A 19 -27.08 8.52 1.42
C SER A 19 -26.53 9.76 0.74
N SER A 20 -26.93 10.01 -0.51
CA SER A 20 -26.56 11.24 -1.20
C SER A 20 -27.07 12.41 -0.35
N GLY A 21 -26.15 13.14 0.29
CA GLY A 21 -26.43 14.19 1.29
C GLY A 21 -27.16 15.43 0.78
N SER A 22 -28.00 15.32 -0.25
CA SER A 22 -28.79 16.41 -0.79
C SER A 22 -30.22 15.95 -1.09
N LYS A 23 -31.12 16.14 -0.13
CA LYS A 23 -32.56 16.27 -0.43
C LYS A 23 -32.80 17.68 -0.98
N LEU A 24 -32.31 17.98 -2.18
CA LEU A 24 -32.83 19.11 -2.94
C LEU A 24 -34.35 18.88 -3.16
N PRO A 25 -35.18 19.93 -3.10
CA PRO A 25 -36.59 19.82 -3.46
C PRO A 25 -36.72 19.19 -4.86
N LYS A 26 -37.66 18.25 -5.05
CA LYS A 26 -37.90 17.54 -6.32
C LYS A 26 -37.94 18.47 -7.54
N SER A 27 -38.44 19.71 -7.36
CA SER A 27 -38.52 20.74 -8.40
C SER A 27 -37.19 21.21 -8.99
N ILE A 28 -36.06 20.99 -8.31
CA ILE A 28 -34.70 21.32 -8.79
C ILE A 28 -34.03 20.07 -9.37
N GLN A 29 -34.30 18.89 -8.81
CA GLN A 29 -33.79 17.60 -9.33
C GLN A 29 -34.29 17.31 -10.75
N ASP A 30 -35.55 17.66 -11.07
CA ASP A 30 -36.11 17.43 -12.42
C ASP A 30 -35.46 18.29 -13.52
N LYS A 31 -34.78 19.40 -13.15
CA LYS A 31 -34.07 20.27 -14.11
C LYS A 31 -32.61 19.86 -14.35
N VAL A 32 -32.05 18.98 -13.52
CA VAL A 32 -30.68 18.50 -13.64
C VAL A 32 -30.72 16.98 -13.65
N GLN A 33 -30.94 16.38 -14.83
CA GLN A 33 -30.88 14.93 -15.07
C GLN A 33 -29.44 14.38 -14.96
N THR A 34 -28.68 14.76 -13.93
CA THR A 34 -27.44 14.05 -13.61
C THR A 34 -27.79 12.93 -12.66
N LYS A 35 -27.58 11.67 -13.09
CA LYS A 35 -27.59 10.52 -12.18
C LYS A 35 -26.77 10.87 -10.94
N PRO A 36 -27.28 10.61 -9.72
CA PRO A 36 -26.52 10.90 -8.51
C PRO A 36 -25.21 10.13 -8.55
N LYS A 37 -24.08 10.82 -8.36
CA LYS A 37 -22.78 10.17 -8.28
C LYS A 37 -22.70 9.32 -7.02
N ILE A 38 -22.34 8.05 -7.18
CA ILE A 38 -22.18 7.10 -6.09
C ILE A 38 -20.67 6.90 -5.86
N PRO A 39 -20.15 7.11 -4.65
CA PRO A 39 -18.75 6.84 -4.37
C PRO A 39 -18.49 5.33 -4.23
N LEU A 40 -17.35 4.84 -4.70
CA LEU A 40 -16.82 3.52 -4.34
C LEU A 40 -16.34 3.51 -2.90
N PHE A 41 -15.65 4.59 -2.52
CA PHE A 41 -15.06 4.76 -1.20
C PHE A 41 -15.42 6.13 -0.67
N TYR A 42 -15.74 6.21 0.63
CA TYR A 42 -16.02 7.46 1.31
C TYR A 42 -15.62 7.39 2.79
N LEU A 43 -15.45 8.55 3.43
CA LEU A 43 -15.28 8.65 4.87
C LEU A 43 -16.62 8.86 5.56
N HIS A 44 -16.83 8.16 6.67
CA HIS A 44 -17.98 8.33 7.53
C HIS A 44 -17.53 8.68 8.93
N ASN A 45 -18.20 9.64 9.57
CA ASN A 45 -17.90 10.03 10.94
C ASN A 45 -19.00 9.49 11.86
N GLU A 46 -18.63 8.80 12.94
CA GLU A 46 -19.52 8.53 14.07
C GLU A 46 -19.10 9.37 15.28
N SER A 47 -20.02 10.20 15.77
CA SER A 47 -19.79 10.96 16.98
C SER A 47 -19.69 10.06 18.19
N ILE A 48 -18.64 10.26 18.97
CA ILE A 48 -18.39 9.57 20.23
C ILE A 48 -19.02 10.38 21.36
N ASP A 49 -18.76 11.68 21.36
CA ASP A 49 -19.30 12.67 22.27
C ASP A 49 -19.34 14.06 21.61
N ASN A 50 -19.42 15.13 22.40
CA ASN A 50 -19.49 16.50 21.90
C ASN A 50 -18.13 17.07 21.43
N TYR A 51 -17.05 16.29 21.54
CA TYR A 51 -15.68 16.71 21.28
C TYR A 51 -14.96 15.83 20.28
N GLU A 52 -15.33 14.55 20.13
CA GLU A 52 -14.63 13.61 19.25
C GLU A 52 -15.57 12.87 18.29
N ASP A 53 -15.12 12.75 17.04
CA ASP A 53 -15.72 11.87 16.03
C ASP A 53 -14.69 10.80 15.62
N ASP A 54 -15.10 9.52 15.61
CA ASP A 54 -14.33 8.47 14.94
C ASP A 54 -14.55 8.58 13.42
N ILE A 55 -13.47 8.45 12.65
CA ILE A 55 -13.48 8.46 11.18
C ILE A 55 -13.34 7.04 10.65
N TYR A 56 -14.27 6.64 9.77
CA TYR A 56 -14.32 5.34 9.13
C TYR A 56 -14.07 5.47 7.64
N PHE A 57 -13.19 4.62 7.09
CA PHE A 57 -13.18 4.35 5.66
C PHE A 57 -14.30 3.36 5.34
N VAL A 58 -15.15 3.68 4.36
CA VAL A 58 -16.25 2.81 3.96
C VAL A 58 -16.02 2.24 2.57
N ASN A 59 -16.06 0.90 2.49
CA ASN A 59 -16.14 0.18 1.23
C ASN A 59 -17.59 0.21 0.73
N ASN A 60 -17.92 1.15 -0.15
CA ASN A 60 -19.24 1.22 -0.77
C ASN A 60 -19.32 0.43 -2.09
N SER A 61 -18.27 -0.30 -2.47
CA SER A 61 -18.34 -1.21 -3.61
C SER A 61 -19.11 -2.49 -3.27
N ASP A 62 -19.35 -3.32 -4.27
CA ASP A 62 -19.91 -4.66 -4.12
C ASP A 62 -18.82 -5.74 -3.97
N GLU A 63 -17.55 -5.33 -3.83
CA GLU A 63 -16.39 -6.22 -3.77
C GLU A 63 -15.76 -6.24 -2.38
N THR A 64 -15.19 -7.37 -1.97
CA THR A 64 -14.36 -7.43 -0.76
C THR A 64 -12.97 -6.84 -1.05
N LEU A 65 -12.55 -5.88 -0.24
CA LEU A 65 -11.19 -5.33 -0.32
C LEU A 65 -10.22 -6.24 0.44
N SER A 66 -9.06 -6.48 -0.15
CA SER A 66 -7.99 -7.25 0.48
C SER A 66 -7.54 -6.63 1.79
N PHE A 67 -7.35 -5.32 1.78
CA PHE A 67 -6.93 -4.57 2.94
C PHE A 67 -7.35 -3.09 2.87
N VAL A 68 -7.32 -2.44 4.02
CA VAL A 68 -7.34 -0.99 4.20
C VAL A 68 -6.22 -0.63 5.18
N ALA A 69 -5.30 0.21 4.75
CA ALA A 69 -4.14 0.65 5.52
C ALA A 69 -4.09 2.20 5.53
N PRO A 70 -4.44 2.86 6.64
CA PRO A 70 -4.55 4.32 6.73
C PRO A 70 -3.21 5.00 7.06
N TYR A 71 -2.16 4.64 6.32
CA TYR A 71 -0.81 5.17 6.50
C TYR A 71 0.01 4.97 5.20
N GLU A 72 1.17 5.60 5.12
CA GLU A 72 2.07 5.41 3.97
C GLU A 72 2.68 4.01 3.97
N LEU A 73 2.43 3.23 2.92
CA LEU A 73 3.04 1.90 2.75
C LEU A 73 4.43 1.94 2.14
N MET A 74 4.80 3.08 1.54
CA MET A 74 6.05 3.21 0.82
C MET A 74 6.64 4.61 0.91
N LYS A 75 7.94 4.68 0.67
CA LYS A 75 8.69 5.92 0.52
C LYS A 75 9.73 5.76 -0.59
N ARG A 76 10.25 6.87 -1.09
CA ARG A 76 11.43 6.84 -1.97
C ARG A 76 12.68 6.59 -1.12
N ASP A 77 13.59 5.79 -1.65
CA ASP A 77 14.90 5.62 -1.04
C ASP A 77 15.65 6.96 -1.03
N LEU A 78 16.35 7.27 0.06
CA LEU A 78 17.03 8.56 0.24
C LEU A 78 18.26 8.67 -0.68
N ASP A 79 18.96 7.57 -0.91
CA ASP A 79 20.18 7.52 -1.72
C ASP A 79 19.86 7.17 -3.19
N CYS A 80 18.70 6.55 -3.45
CA CYS A 80 18.21 6.25 -4.79
C CYS A 80 16.73 6.65 -4.97
N PRO A 81 16.41 7.92 -5.28
CA PRO A 81 15.03 8.40 -5.38
C PRO A 81 14.16 7.67 -6.42
N GLU A 82 14.77 7.00 -7.39
CA GLU A 82 14.10 6.16 -8.39
C GLU A 82 13.59 4.83 -7.81
N VAL A 83 14.05 4.44 -6.62
CA VAL A 83 13.70 3.20 -5.92
C VAL A 83 12.64 3.49 -4.86
N VAL A 84 11.60 2.66 -4.86
CA VAL A 84 10.59 2.61 -3.81
C VAL A 84 11.01 1.57 -2.77
N VAL A 85 10.91 1.94 -1.50
CA VAL A 85 11.12 1.02 -0.37
C VAL A 85 9.88 1.00 0.51
N ALA A 86 9.71 -0.09 1.26
CA ALA A 86 8.64 -0.17 2.26
C ALA A 86 8.81 0.92 3.32
N ALA A 87 7.71 1.54 3.72
CA ALA A 87 7.67 2.37 4.91
C ALA A 87 7.42 1.46 6.13
N GLU A 88 8.26 1.59 7.15
CA GLU A 88 8.08 0.82 8.39
C GLU A 88 6.89 1.40 9.17
N PRO A 89 5.84 0.59 9.45
CA PRO A 89 4.65 1.05 10.14
C PRO A 89 4.93 1.23 11.63
N SER A 90 4.26 2.21 12.24
CA SER A 90 4.19 2.32 13.70
C SER A 90 3.28 1.25 14.31
N GLU A 91 3.31 1.09 15.63
CA GLU A 91 2.36 0.20 16.34
C GLU A 91 0.90 0.59 16.06
N ARG A 92 0.62 1.90 15.94
CA ARG A 92 -0.71 2.40 15.55
C ARG A 92 -1.09 1.91 14.16
N ASP A 93 -0.19 2.03 13.19
CA ASP A 93 -0.44 1.66 11.80
C ASP A 93 -0.73 0.16 11.65
N ILE A 94 0.06 -0.68 12.33
CA ILE A 94 -0.18 -2.12 12.41
C ILE A 94 -1.56 -2.39 13.01
N SER A 95 -1.89 -1.72 14.13
CA SER A 95 -3.18 -1.90 14.79
C SER A 95 -4.38 -1.43 13.96
N LEU A 96 -4.19 -0.55 12.97
CA LEU A 96 -5.26 -0.03 12.10
C LEU A 96 -5.22 -0.60 10.68
N THR A 97 -4.44 -1.66 10.46
CA THR A 97 -4.48 -2.43 9.21
C THR A 97 -5.63 -3.41 9.27
N TYR A 98 -6.58 -3.26 8.36
CA TYR A 98 -7.72 -4.16 8.23
C TYR A 98 -7.54 -5.06 7.01
N THR A 99 -7.95 -6.32 7.14
CA THR A 99 -8.10 -7.25 5.99
C THR A 99 -9.57 -7.59 5.76
N ASP A 100 -9.87 -8.11 4.57
CA ASP A 100 -11.19 -8.67 4.22
C ASP A 100 -12.35 -7.69 4.50
N ILE A 101 -12.24 -6.47 3.99
CA ILE A 101 -13.26 -5.44 4.21
C ILE A 101 -14.43 -5.73 3.27
N LEU A 102 -15.54 -6.17 3.85
CA LEU A 102 -16.73 -6.60 3.12
C LEU A 102 -17.41 -5.42 2.40
N PRO A 103 -18.24 -5.70 1.38
CA PRO A 103 -19.15 -4.71 0.81
C PRO A 103 -19.97 -4.01 1.89
N LYS A 104 -20.10 -2.69 1.79
CA LYS A 104 -20.84 -1.81 2.72
C LYS A 104 -20.30 -1.81 4.15
N GLN A 105 -19.06 -2.25 4.36
CA GLN A 105 -18.40 -2.22 5.66
C GLN A 105 -17.54 -0.97 5.82
N GLY A 106 -17.67 -0.32 6.97
CA GLY A 106 -16.78 0.74 7.44
C GLY A 106 -15.74 0.20 8.41
N VAL A 107 -14.50 0.67 8.30
CA VAL A 107 -13.41 0.37 9.24
C VAL A 107 -12.85 1.66 9.81
N ARG A 108 -12.64 1.71 11.13
CA ARG A 108 -12.15 2.92 11.81
C ARG A 108 -10.69 3.17 11.43
N ILE A 109 -10.40 4.30 10.84
CA ILE A 109 -9.06 4.67 10.37
C ILE A 109 -8.43 5.79 11.18
N ASP A 110 -9.25 6.66 11.77
CA ASP A 110 -8.76 7.79 12.56
C ASP A 110 -9.81 8.31 13.53
N ARG A 111 -9.45 9.36 14.27
CA ARG A 111 -10.34 10.16 15.11
C ARG A 111 -9.99 11.63 14.94
N GLN A 112 -11.02 12.47 14.90
CA GLN A 112 -10.87 13.92 14.92
C GLN A 112 -11.47 14.51 16.21
N HIS A 113 -10.79 15.50 16.77
CA HIS A 113 -11.27 16.30 17.88
C HIS A 113 -11.85 17.63 17.37
N ILE A 114 -13.17 17.79 17.53
CA ILE A 114 -13.99 18.85 16.96
C ILE A 114 -13.42 20.26 17.19
N ILE A 115 -12.93 20.55 18.41
CA ILE A 115 -12.41 21.87 18.77
C ILE A 115 -10.96 22.08 18.33
N TYR A 116 -10.11 21.05 18.41
CA TYR A 116 -8.69 21.23 18.18
C TYR A 116 -8.40 21.16 16.69
N ASP A 117 -9.00 20.21 16.00
CA ASP A 117 -8.74 19.94 14.59
C ASP A 117 -9.43 20.94 13.66
N SER A 118 -10.33 21.81 14.17
CA SER A 118 -11.04 22.81 13.37
C SER A 118 -10.13 23.84 12.71
N ASP A 119 -8.98 24.13 13.34
CA ASP A 119 -8.01 25.13 12.85
C ASP A 119 -6.81 24.51 12.13
N TYR A 120 -6.65 23.18 12.19
CA TYR A 120 -5.56 22.47 11.53
C TYR A 120 -5.93 21.99 10.13
N LEU A 121 -4.88 21.68 9.37
CA LEU A 121 -4.99 20.96 8.13
C LEU A 121 -4.92 19.47 8.44
N ASN A 122 -6.01 18.74 8.25
CA ASN A 122 -6.08 17.31 8.47
C ASN A 122 -5.76 16.58 7.18
N GLN A 123 -4.81 15.65 7.23
CA GLN A 123 -4.44 14.82 6.10
C GLN A 123 -4.59 13.36 6.45
N ILE A 124 -5.28 12.60 5.59
CA ILE A 124 -5.40 11.15 5.72
C ILE A 124 -4.94 10.52 4.41
N ILE A 125 -4.08 9.51 4.54
CA ILE A 125 -3.59 8.70 3.43
C ILE A 125 -4.11 7.29 3.63
N ILE A 126 -4.69 6.70 2.58
CA ILE A 126 -5.32 5.40 2.65
C ILE A 126 -4.87 4.57 1.46
N TYR A 127 -4.33 3.40 1.75
CA TYR A 127 -4.08 2.37 0.76
C TYR A 127 -5.15 1.29 0.84
N THR A 128 -5.63 0.85 -0.32
CA THR A 128 -6.57 -0.27 -0.41
C THR A 128 -6.41 -1.01 -1.74
N MET A 129 -6.93 -2.23 -1.82
CA MET A 129 -6.86 -3.07 -3.01
C MET A 129 -8.14 -3.91 -3.11
N SER A 130 -8.79 -3.89 -4.27
CA SER A 130 -9.90 -4.82 -4.56
C SER A 130 -9.40 -6.18 -5.05
N ARG A 131 -10.13 -7.24 -4.70
CA ARG A 131 -9.86 -8.63 -5.09
C ARG A 131 -10.50 -9.09 -6.40
N ALA A 132 -11.54 -8.42 -6.91
CA ALA A 132 -12.47 -9.07 -7.85
C ALA A 132 -12.51 -8.49 -9.28
N SER A 133 -12.62 -7.17 -9.50
CA SER A 133 -12.74 -6.63 -10.86
C SER A 133 -11.41 -6.21 -11.48
N LYS A 134 -11.19 -6.55 -12.75
CA LYS A 134 -10.04 -6.09 -13.55
C LYS A 134 -9.91 -4.57 -13.59
N GLU A 135 -11.03 -3.85 -13.53
CA GLU A 135 -11.07 -2.38 -13.56
C GLU A 135 -10.63 -1.75 -12.23
N MET A 136 -10.91 -2.39 -11.09
CA MET A 136 -10.40 -1.95 -9.78
C MET A 136 -9.12 -2.69 -9.35
N TRP A 137 -8.65 -3.65 -10.16
CA TRP A 137 -7.45 -4.45 -9.87
C TRP A 137 -6.20 -3.59 -9.82
N GLY A 138 -5.60 -3.47 -8.64
CA GLY A 138 -4.46 -2.61 -8.37
C GLY A 138 -4.56 -2.01 -6.97
N ILE A 139 -3.45 -1.44 -6.51
CA ILE A 139 -3.39 -0.79 -5.21
C ILE A 139 -3.78 0.68 -5.41
N TRP A 140 -4.83 1.12 -4.72
CA TRP A 140 -5.25 2.50 -4.69
C TRP A 140 -4.56 3.23 -3.55
N ARG A 141 -4.01 4.40 -3.85
CA ARG A 141 -3.51 5.37 -2.89
C ARG A 141 -4.42 6.59 -2.91
N LEU A 142 -5.15 6.79 -1.82
CA LEU A 142 -6.06 7.91 -1.63
C LEU A 142 -5.41 8.91 -0.68
N ASN A 143 -5.32 10.17 -1.07
CA ASN A 143 -4.78 11.24 -0.24
C ASN A 143 -5.82 12.36 -0.15
N VAL A 144 -6.26 12.63 1.07
CA VAL A 144 -7.22 13.70 1.36
C VAL A 144 -6.63 14.69 2.33
N CYS A 145 -6.99 15.95 2.12
CA CYS A 145 -6.49 17.06 2.90
C CYS A 145 -7.64 18.05 3.06
N GLU A 146 -8.08 18.26 4.29
CA GLU A 146 -9.20 19.15 4.60
C GLU A 146 -8.76 20.15 5.66
N LYS A 147 -9.12 21.43 5.50
CA LYS A 147 -8.94 22.40 6.57
C LYS A 147 -10.11 22.26 7.53
N GLY A 148 -9.81 22.03 8.81
CA GLY A 148 -10.83 21.70 9.78
C GLY A 148 -11.23 20.22 9.66
N MET A 149 -12.46 19.92 10.04
CA MET A 149 -12.94 18.54 10.12
C MET A 149 -13.35 17.98 8.76
N PHE A 150 -13.19 16.67 8.59
CA PHE A 150 -13.85 15.96 7.50
C PHE A 150 -15.35 15.99 7.72
N SER A 151 -16.13 16.32 6.68
CA SER A 151 -17.59 16.29 6.76
C SER A 151 -18.12 14.87 6.89
N SER A 152 -19.27 14.69 7.53
CA SER A 152 -19.98 13.42 7.53
C SER A 152 -20.32 13.00 6.09
N SER A 153 -19.86 11.81 5.67
CA SER A 153 -20.04 11.28 4.31
C SER A 153 -19.21 12.01 3.25
N TYR A 154 -17.88 11.83 3.31
CA TYR A 154 -16.88 12.48 2.45
C TYR A 154 -16.43 11.54 1.30
N PRO A 155 -16.87 11.74 0.04
CA PRO A 155 -16.47 10.90 -1.08
C PRO A 155 -14.94 10.90 -1.28
N LEU A 156 -14.35 9.73 -1.55
CA LEU A 156 -12.93 9.56 -1.85
C LEU A 156 -12.67 9.19 -3.31
N LEU A 157 -13.52 8.32 -3.86
CA LEU A 157 -13.41 7.83 -5.24
C LEU A 157 -14.81 7.55 -5.78
N TRP A 158 -15.11 8.00 -6.99
CA TRP A 158 -16.38 7.72 -7.66
C TRP A 158 -16.38 6.35 -8.35
N GLU A 159 -17.56 5.80 -8.62
CA GLU A 159 -17.75 4.52 -9.33
C GLU A 159 -17.00 4.45 -10.66
N GLU A 160 -16.93 5.56 -11.39
CA GLU A 160 -16.17 5.67 -12.63
C GLU A 160 -14.64 5.74 -12.45
N GLY A 161 -14.12 5.60 -11.23
CA GLY A 161 -12.70 5.67 -10.90
C GLY A 161 -12.10 7.07 -10.89
N THR A 162 -12.93 8.12 -10.98
CA THR A 162 -12.47 9.51 -10.90
C THR A 162 -12.48 10.01 -9.46
N LYS A 163 -11.54 10.91 -9.12
CA LYS A 163 -11.53 11.54 -7.79
C LYS A 163 -12.51 12.73 -7.72
N PRO A 164 -13.18 12.95 -6.57
CA PRO A 164 -13.83 14.22 -6.26
C PRO A 164 -12.84 15.41 -6.30
N SER A 165 -13.35 16.62 -6.50
CA SER A 165 -12.51 17.83 -6.63
C SER A 165 -11.73 18.18 -5.36
N HIS A 166 -12.27 17.85 -4.19
CA HIS A 166 -11.66 18.10 -2.88
C HIS A 166 -10.59 17.06 -2.50
N VAL A 167 -10.58 15.89 -3.13
CA VAL A 167 -9.57 14.86 -2.88
C VAL A 167 -8.27 15.29 -3.54
N VAL A 168 -7.16 15.30 -2.80
CA VAL A 168 -5.84 15.72 -3.32
C VAL A 168 -5.42 14.78 -4.45
N SER A 169 -5.35 13.48 -4.16
CA SER A 169 -5.09 12.46 -5.18
C SER A 169 -5.81 11.15 -4.90
N ALA A 170 -6.14 10.43 -5.97
CA ALA A 170 -6.61 9.06 -5.94
C ALA A 170 -5.88 8.33 -7.08
N GLU A 171 -4.77 7.70 -6.72
CA GLU A 171 -3.82 7.12 -7.67
C GLU A 171 -3.97 5.61 -7.67
N LYS A 172 -4.07 5.03 -8.87
CA LYS A 172 -4.04 3.58 -9.04
C LYS A 172 -2.61 3.16 -9.39
N LEU A 173 -1.94 2.50 -8.45
CA LEU A 173 -0.54 2.10 -8.54
C LEU A 173 -0.38 0.79 -9.32
N ASN A 174 -0.61 0.86 -10.62
CA ASN A 174 -0.53 -0.31 -11.50
C ASN A 174 0.89 -0.59 -11.99
N ASP A 175 1.74 0.44 -12.09
CA ASP A 175 3.13 0.27 -12.50
C ASP A 175 3.87 -0.56 -11.44
N PRO A 176 4.40 -1.74 -11.80
CA PRO A 176 5.17 -2.60 -10.89
C PRO A 176 6.16 -1.82 -10.02
N LYS A 177 6.93 -0.89 -10.60
CA LYS A 177 8.00 -0.18 -9.90
C LYS A 177 7.49 0.70 -8.74
N ASP A 178 6.22 1.10 -8.80
CA ASP A 178 5.58 1.98 -7.83
C ASP A 178 4.62 1.22 -6.88
N ARG A 179 4.61 -0.12 -6.92
CA ARG A 179 3.79 -0.93 -6.00
C ARG A 179 4.43 -0.97 -4.61
N PRO A 180 3.66 -0.70 -3.54
CA PRO A 180 4.16 -0.90 -2.18
C PRO A 180 4.27 -2.40 -1.87
N ILE A 181 5.03 -2.70 -0.81
CA ILE A 181 4.95 -4.01 -0.18
C ILE A 181 3.63 -4.08 0.58
N LEU A 182 2.85 -5.14 0.33
CA LEU A 182 1.53 -5.27 0.93
C LEU A 182 1.63 -5.51 2.44
N PRO A 183 0.66 -5.02 3.24
CA PRO A 183 0.68 -5.22 4.68
C PRO A 183 0.75 -6.69 5.11
N CYS A 184 0.18 -7.62 4.34
CA CYS A 184 0.27 -9.06 4.62
C CYS A 184 1.67 -9.65 4.37
N VAL A 185 2.46 -9.05 3.48
CA VAL A 185 3.82 -9.52 3.13
C VAL A 185 4.87 -8.92 4.06
N LEU A 186 4.61 -7.74 4.61
CA LEU A 186 5.57 -6.99 5.43
C LEU A 186 6.11 -7.78 6.65
N PRO A 187 5.30 -8.52 7.45
CA PRO A 187 5.83 -9.32 8.55
C PRO A 187 6.84 -10.38 8.09
N ILE A 188 6.58 -11.03 6.95
CA ILE A 188 7.49 -12.01 6.36
C ILE A 188 8.82 -11.33 5.96
N ARG A 189 8.75 -10.13 5.37
CA ARG A 189 9.92 -9.32 5.00
C ARG A 189 10.78 -8.96 6.21
N GLN A 190 10.14 -8.56 7.31
CA GLN A 190 10.84 -8.22 8.55
C GLN A 190 11.52 -9.45 9.16
N GLN A 191 10.86 -10.61 9.15
CA GLN A 191 11.43 -11.86 9.63
C GLN A 191 12.63 -12.32 8.77
N LEU A 192 12.51 -12.28 7.45
CA LEU A 192 13.60 -12.62 6.52
C LEU A 192 14.80 -11.71 6.70
N TYR A 193 14.57 -10.40 6.84
CA TYR A 193 15.65 -9.45 7.10
C TYR A 193 16.39 -9.78 8.40
N GLN A 194 15.68 -10.12 9.47
CA GLN A 194 16.31 -10.54 10.73
C GLN A 194 17.17 -11.80 10.54
N GLN A 195 16.64 -12.82 9.86
CA GLN A 195 17.38 -14.05 9.58
C GLN A 195 18.66 -13.79 8.76
N TRP A 196 18.59 -12.97 7.72
CA TRP A 196 19.77 -12.61 6.93
C TRP A 196 20.75 -11.74 7.71
N ALA A 197 20.27 -10.80 8.54
CA ALA A 197 21.15 -9.96 9.34
C ALA A 197 21.91 -10.77 10.40
N GLU A 198 21.30 -11.85 10.92
CA GLU A 198 21.96 -12.80 11.84
C GLU A 198 22.99 -13.69 11.13
N HIS A 199 22.72 -14.09 9.89
CA HIS A 199 23.60 -15.00 9.14
C HIS A 199 24.75 -14.29 8.41
N TYR A 200 24.49 -13.10 7.89
CA TYR A 200 25.42 -12.31 7.08
C TYR A 200 25.83 -11.04 7.86
N ASP A 201 25.40 -9.88 7.40
CA ASP A 201 25.57 -8.58 8.03
C ASP A 201 24.40 -7.66 7.60
N HIS A 202 24.24 -6.50 8.25
CA HIS A 202 23.14 -5.58 7.94
C HIS A 202 23.16 -5.02 6.51
N ALA A 203 24.33 -4.76 5.93
CA ALA A 203 24.42 -4.23 4.58
C ALA A 203 24.00 -5.28 3.55
N SER A 204 24.48 -6.51 3.71
CA SER A 204 24.15 -7.65 2.86
C SER A 204 22.67 -8.03 2.98
N ALA A 205 22.13 -8.08 4.21
CA ALA A 205 20.71 -8.30 4.45
C ALA A 205 19.82 -7.20 3.84
N SER A 206 20.26 -5.95 3.88
CA SER A 206 19.53 -4.83 3.26
C SER A 206 19.51 -4.95 1.73
N LEU A 207 20.62 -5.35 1.11
CA LEU A 207 20.69 -5.62 -0.33
C LEU A 207 19.74 -6.77 -0.72
N MET A 208 19.78 -7.88 0.02
CA MET A 208 18.90 -9.04 -0.19
C MET A 208 17.42 -8.63 -0.11
N ARG A 209 17.02 -7.92 0.95
CA ARG A 209 15.65 -7.40 1.10
C ARG A 209 15.25 -6.51 -0.08
N SER A 210 16.12 -5.60 -0.49
CA SER A 210 15.83 -4.64 -1.57
C SER A 210 15.67 -5.34 -2.94
N ILE A 211 16.48 -6.36 -3.21
CA ILE A 211 16.33 -7.21 -4.41
C ILE A 211 15.02 -7.98 -4.34
N THR A 212 14.68 -8.53 -3.17
CA THR A 212 13.44 -9.30 -3.00
C THR A 212 12.20 -8.42 -3.23
N ASP A 213 12.19 -7.21 -2.68
CA ASP A 213 11.12 -6.23 -2.90
C ASP A 213 11.01 -5.82 -4.38
N MET A 214 12.14 -5.71 -5.09
CA MET A 214 12.15 -5.40 -6.51
C MET A 214 11.53 -6.54 -7.33
N ILE A 215 11.88 -7.79 -7.04
CA ILE A 215 11.30 -8.95 -7.71
C ILE A 215 9.79 -9.04 -7.43
N TYR A 216 9.39 -8.92 -6.15
CA TYR A 216 8.00 -8.97 -5.72
C TYR A 216 7.09 -8.00 -6.48
N ARG A 217 7.57 -6.78 -6.70
CA ARG A 217 6.85 -5.73 -7.42
C ARG A 217 6.50 -6.10 -8.85
N TYR A 218 7.45 -6.74 -9.54
CA TYR A 218 7.30 -7.14 -10.95
C TYR A 218 6.67 -8.53 -11.12
N ASP A 219 6.64 -9.35 -10.06
CA ASP A 219 5.89 -10.62 -10.00
C ASP A 219 6.22 -11.56 -11.18
N PHE A 220 7.50 -11.70 -11.48
CA PHE A 220 7.98 -12.63 -12.50
C PHE A 220 8.54 -13.91 -11.86
N GLY A 221 8.16 -15.07 -12.39
CA GLY A 221 8.56 -16.39 -11.90
C GLY A 221 7.35 -17.21 -11.41
N ILE A 222 6.69 -16.76 -10.34
CA ILE A 222 5.49 -17.42 -9.78
C ILE A 222 4.32 -16.44 -9.87
N VAL A 223 3.35 -16.71 -10.74
CA VAL A 223 2.18 -15.83 -10.93
C VAL A 223 1.17 -16.04 -9.80
N GLY A 224 0.75 -14.97 -9.14
CA GLY A 224 -0.44 -14.98 -8.26
C GLY A 224 -0.18 -15.04 -6.75
N CYS A 225 1.01 -14.66 -6.30
CA CYS A 225 1.48 -14.85 -4.92
C CYS A 225 1.05 -13.77 -3.91
N TYR A 226 0.22 -12.80 -4.33
CA TYR A 226 -0.15 -11.61 -3.54
C TYR A 226 -0.90 -11.88 -2.21
N TYR A 227 -1.06 -13.14 -1.81
CA TYR A 227 -1.92 -13.57 -0.72
C TYR A 227 -1.28 -14.60 0.23
N ASN A 228 0.01 -14.87 0.07
CA ASN A 228 0.71 -15.76 0.97
C ASN A 228 1.25 -14.98 2.18
N ASP A 229 0.82 -15.37 3.37
CA ASP A 229 1.24 -14.82 4.65
C ASP A 229 2.19 -15.76 5.42
N THR A 230 2.58 -16.89 4.81
CA THR A 230 3.35 -17.95 5.48
C THR A 230 4.79 -18.10 4.99
N TRP A 231 5.08 -17.75 3.73
CA TRP A 231 6.44 -17.80 3.19
C TRP A 231 6.60 -16.82 2.04
N ASP A 232 7.83 -16.44 1.75
CA ASP A 232 8.12 -15.52 0.65
C ASP A 232 8.64 -16.21 -0.59
N GLU A 233 7.95 -16.00 -1.71
CA GLU A 233 8.20 -16.67 -2.98
C GLU A 233 9.47 -16.26 -3.72
N TYR A 234 10.07 -15.13 -3.33
CA TYR A 234 11.15 -14.50 -4.07
C TYR A 234 12.47 -14.48 -3.29
N SER A 235 12.41 -14.82 -2.01
CA SER A 235 13.53 -14.69 -1.07
C SER A 235 14.74 -15.54 -1.46
N SER A 236 14.53 -16.75 -1.97
CA SER A 236 15.63 -17.64 -2.35
C SER A 236 16.40 -17.13 -3.58
N GLU A 237 15.70 -16.72 -4.62
CA GLU A 237 16.31 -16.15 -5.82
C GLU A 237 17.01 -14.83 -5.48
N ALA A 238 16.39 -13.99 -4.66
CA ALA A 238 16.97 -12.72 -4.24
C ALA A 238 18.27 -12.91 -3.45
N GLU A 239 18.31 -13.87 -2.53
CA GLU A 239 19.51 -14.21 -1.76
C GLU A 239 20.63 -14.72 -2.68
N GLN A 240 20.30 -15.59 -3.64
CA GLN A 240 21.28 -16.08 -4.62
C GLN A 240 21.83 -14.96 -5.51
N ILE A 241 20.97 -14.07 -6.01
CA ILE A 241 21.37 -12.90 -6.81
C ILE A 241 22.29 -11.98 -6.01
N ALA A 242 21.91 -11.63 -4.77
CA ALA A 242 22.71 -10.79 -3.89
C ALA A 242 24.10 -11.41 -3.64
N ASN A 243 24.15 -12.71 -3.32
CA ASN A 243 25.40 -13.41 -3.06
C ASN A 243 26.32 -13.48 -4.29
N MET A 244 25.77 -13.67 -5.49
CA MET A 244 26.55 -13.62 -6.72
C MET A 244 27.07 -12.20 -6.98
N LEU A 245 26.26 -11.16 -6.79
CA LEU A 245 26.71 -9.77 -6.94
C LEU A 245 27.87 -9.45 -5.98
N ILE A 246 27.75 -9.85 -4.71
CA ILE A 246 28.78 -9.62 -3.70
C ILE A 246 30.08 -10.36 -4.06
N LYS A 247 29.99 -11.59 -4.57
CA LYS A 247 31.14 -12.46 -4.83
C LYS A 247 31.82 -12.18 -6.18
N GLU A 248 31.04 -12.00 -7.23
CA GLU A 248 31.50 -11.90 -8.62
C GLU A 248 31.58 -10.45 -9.09
N GLY A 249 30.72 -9.57 -8.54
CA GLY A 249 30.55 -8.21 -9.01
C GLY A 249 29.78 -8.12 -10.33
N ALA A 250 29.25 -6.94 -10.63
CA ALA A 250 28.70 -6.61 -11.94
C ALA A 250 29.07 -5.18 -12.30
N ASP A 251 29.43 -4.97 -13.57
CA ASP A 251 29.81 -3.67 -14.12
C ASP A 251 28.74 -3.09 -15.06
N SER A 252 27.67 -3.83 -15.35
CA SER A 252 26.54 -3.35 -16.15
C SER A 252 25.20 -4.01 -15.78
N ALA A 253 24.10 -3.40 -16.19
CA ALA A 253 22.76 -3.99 -16.06
C ALA A 253 22.59 -5.29 -16.88
N ASP A 254 23.28 -5.41 -18.03
CA ASP A 254 23.27 -6.63 -18.83
C ASP A 254 23.89 -7.82 -18.08
N GLU A 255 24.96 -7.59 -17.31
CA GLU A 255 25.57 -8.61 -16.46
C GLU A 255 24.62 -9.02 -15.32
N VAL A 256 23.94 -8.05 -14.69
CA VAL A 256 22.91 -8.33 -13.70
C VAL A 256 21.78 -9.15 -14.32
N LEU A 257 21.31 -8.80 -15.52
CA LEU A 257 20.27 -9.56 -16.22
C LEU A 257 20.71 -11.00 -16.49
N ALA A 258 21.96 -11.21 -16.94
CA ALA A 258 22.51 -12.54 -17.17
C ALA A 258 22.61 -13.36 -15.87
N MET A 259 23.03 -12.74 -14.77
CA MET A 259 23.06 -13.36 -13.44
C MET A 259 21.66 -13.78 -12.98
N MET A 260 20.69 -12.87 -13.07
CA MET A 260 19.31 -13.17 -12.69
C MET A 260 18.74 -14.30 -13.56
N THR A 261 19.00 -14.27 -14.87
CA THR A 261 18.55 -15.33 -15.80
C THR A 261 19.11 -16.68 -15.37
N ARG A 262 20.39 -16.76 -15.03
CA ARG A 262 21.02 -17.99 -14.52
C ARG A 262 20.34 -18.52 -13.26
N VAL A 263 20.00 -17.65 -12.31
CA VAL A 263 19.31 -18.06 -11.07
C VAL A 263 17.91 -18.59 -11.37
N TYR A 264 17.13 -17.85 -12.16
CA TYR A 264 15.76 -18.26 -12.49
C TYR A 264 15.69 -19.50 -13.37
N ASP A 265 16.65 -19.70 -14.27
CA ASP A 265 16.76 -20.92 -15.08
C ASP A 265 17.02 -22.16 -14.21
N VAL A 266 17.77 -22.01 -13.11
CA VAL A 266 18.00 -23.09 -12.14
C VAL A 266 16.75 -23.36 -11.30
N SER A 267 16.07 -22.30 -10.82
CA SER A 267 14.89 -22.45 -9.96
C SER A 267 13.66 -23.00 -10.70
N PHE A 268 13.42 -22.54 -11.94
CA PHE A 268 12.16 -22.80 -12.67
C PHE A 268 12.34 -23.55 -14.00
N GLY A 269 13.58 -23.77 -14.43
CA GLY A 269 13.90 -24.35 -15.73
C GLY A 269 14.22 -23.31 -16.79
N ALA A 270 15.14 -23.66 -17.68
CA ALA A 270 15.70 -22.75 -18.67
C ALA A 270 14.63 -22.11 -19.57
N GLY A 271 14.61 -20.77 -19.61
CA GLY A 271 13.70 -19.99 -20.44
C GLY A 271 12.25 -19.93 -19.92
N TYR A 272 11.97 -20.46 -18.73
CA TYR A 272 10.64 -20.39 -18.13
C TYR A 272 10.25 -18.96 -17.76
N THR A 273 11.18 -18.23 -17.15
CA THR A 273 10.93 -16.86 -16.66
C THR A 273 11.58 -15.85 -17.57
N ARG A 274 10.79 -14.89 -18.08
CA ARG A 274 11.32 -13.72 -18.79
C ARG A 274 11.51 -12.56 -17.81
N ILE A 275 12.77 -12.24 -17.55
CA ILE A 275 13.14 -11.14 -16.64
C ILE A 275 13.12 -9.81 -17.41
N PRO A 276 12.36 -8.79 -16.97
CA PRO A 276 12.38 -7.48 -17.59
C PRO A 276 13.72 -6.76 -17.36
N MET A 277 14.24 -6.09 -18.40
CA MET A 277 15.51 -5.33 -18.30
C MET A 277 15.45 -4.22 -17.23
N ASP A 278 14.32 -3.54 -17.08
CA ASP A 278 14.11 -2.50 -16.06
C ASP A 278 14.38 -3.04 -14.63
N VAL A 279 14.07 -4.32 -14.36
CA VAL A 279 14.38 -4.94 -13.07
C VAL A 279 15.89 -5.07 -12.87
N ALA A 280 16.61 -5.52 -13.91
CA ALA A 280 18.06 -5.65 -13.86
C ALA A 280 18.75 -4.29 -13.71
N GLU A 281 18.27 -3.26 -14.40
CA GLU A 281 18.77 -1.88 -14.27
C GLU A 281 18.62 -1.35 -12.84
N ARG A 282 17.47 -1.60 -12.20
CA ARG A 282 17.22 -1.18 -10.81
C ARG A 282 18.07 -1.96 -9.81
N ILE A 283 18.19 -3.27 -9.98
CA ILE A 283 19.06 -4.10 -9.12
C ILE A 283 20.53 -3.70 -9.29
N TYR A 284 20.95 -3.34 -10.50
CA TYR A 284 22.27 -2.77 -10.74
C TYR A 284 22.48 -1.45 -9.97
N GLY A 285 21.48 -0.57 -9.94
CA GLY A 285 21.50 0.63 -9.09
C GLY A 285 21.66 0.32 -7.60
N LEU A 286 20.92 -0.68 -7.08
CA LEU A 286 21.07 -1.15 -5.69
C LEU A 286 22.48 -1.68 -5.41
N TRP A 287 23.05 -2.44 -6.36
CA TRP A 287 24.40 -2.96 -6.28
C TRP A 287 25.46 -1.85 -6.22
N LEU A 288 25.36 -0.82 -7.07
CA LEU A 288 26.28 0.32 -7.05
C LEU A 288 26.26 1.08 -5.72
N ASN A 289 25.08 1.22 -5.12
CA ASN A 289 24.93 1.83 -3.80
C ASN A 289 25.56 0.97 -2.69
N TYR A 290 25.32 -0.34 -2.72
CA TYR A 290 25.96 -1.29 -1.80
C TYR A 290 27.49 -1.21 -1.89
N LYS A 291 28.05 -1.30 -3.09
CA LYS A 291 29.50 -1.22 -3.34
C LYS A 291 30.09 0.11 -2.87
N SER A 292 29.37 1.21 -3.03
CA SER A 292 29.83 2.54 -2.61
C SER A 292 29.86 2.71 -1.09
N ASN A 293 28.93 2.06 -0.38
CA ASN A 293 28.87 2.11 1.09
C ASN A 293 29.78 1.09 1.77
N ALA A 294 30.07 -0.04 1.13
CA ALA A 294 31.04 -1.02 1.61
C ALA A 294 32.51 -0.53 1.56
N ASN A 295 32.79 0.47 0.73
CA ASN A 295 34.13 1.07 0.57
C ASN A 295 34.35 2.35 1.41
N LYS A 296 33.42 2.70 2.30
CA LYS A 296 33.55 3.81 3.26
C LYS A 296 33.91 3.28 4.64
#